data_AF-A0A497D753-F1
#
_entry.id   AF-A0A497D753-F1
#
_cell.length_a   1.000
_cell.length_b   1.000
_cell.length_c   1.000
_cell.angle_alpha   90.00
_cell.angle_beta   90.00
_cell.angle_gamma   90.00
#
_symmetry.space_group_name_H-M   'P 1'
#
loop_
_entity.id
_entity.type
_entity.pdbx_description
1 polymer ?
#
loop_
_entity_poly.entity_id
_entity_poly.type
_entity_poly.pdbx_seq_one_letter_code
_entity_poly.pdbx_strand_id
1 'polypeptide(L)'
;MNFILYDGRWREHLLPFTYTRPIGEIRVGITTIREKWELLLKTRVSFLTQEYLQQKYPLVVNDNNIVIESSIIPTEELIKEILALNKDEMLTS
;
A
#
# COMPACT_ATOMS: atom_id res chain seq x y z
N MET A 1 10.50 9.03 4.55
CA MET A 1 10.33 7.72 3.87
C MET A 1 9.12 7.84 2.97
N ASN A 2 9.23 7.40 1.73
CA ASN A 2 8.11 7.32 0.79
C ASN A 2 7.47 5.94 0.87
N PHE A 3 6.16 5.85 0.80
CA PHE A 3 5.44 4.59 0.94
C PHE A 3 4.65 4.28 -0.33
N ILE A 4 4.82 3.06 -0.83
CA ILE A 4 4.20 2.58 -2.07
C ILE A 4 3.38 1.35 -1.74
N LEU A 5 2.08 1.40 -2.00
CA LEU A 5 1.16 0.27 -1.86
C LEU A 5 1.15 -0.55 -3.15
N TYR A 6 1.53 -1.82 -3.07
CA TYR A 6 1.63 -2.76 -4.19
C TYR A 6 0.52 -3.81 -4.12
N ASP A 7 -0.18 -4.03 -5.24
CA ASP A 7 -1.38 -4.88 -5.29
C ASP A 7 -1.13 -6.40 -5.14
N GLY A 8 0.09 -6.90 -5.24
CA GLY A 8 0.33 -8.30 -4.86
C GLY A 8 -0.29 -9.35 -5.76
N ARG A 9 -0.13 -10.59 -5.29
CA ARG A 9 -0.80 -11.79 -5.83
C ARG A 9 -2.32 -11.78 -5.57
N TRP A 10 -2.76 -11.06 -4.54
CA TRP A 10 -4.16 -11.06 -4.09
C TRP A 10 -5.11 -10.29 -5.00
N ARG A 11 -4.58 -9.53 -5.96
CA ARG A 11 -5.37 -8.70 -6.86
C ARG A 11 -6.42 -9.51 -7.63
N GLU A 12 -6.03 -10.66 -8.19
CA GLU A 12 -6.92 -11.51 -8.99
C GLU A 12 -8.02 -12.13 -8.13
N HIS A 13 -7.70 -12.47 -6.88
CA HIS A 13 -8.66 -13.01 -5.92
C HIS A 13 -9.75 -12.00 -5.50
N LEU A 14 -9.50 -10.71 -5.71
CA LEU A 14 -10.41 -9.62 -5.33
C LEU A 14 -11.17 -9.03 -6.53
N LEU A 15 -11.13 -9.70 -7.68
CA LEU A 15 -12.04 -9.38 -8.77
C LEU A 15 -13.50 -9.61 -8.34
N PRO A 16 -14.44 -8.76 -8.78
CA PRO A 16 -14.30 -7.71 -9.79
C PRO A 16 -13.84 -6.34 -9.24
N PHE A 17 -13.61 -6.19 -7.95
CA PHE A 17 -13.33 -4.87 -7.35
C PHE A 17 -12.05 -4.25 -7.89
N THR A 18 -11.01 -5.07 -8.03
CA THR A 18 -9.70 -4.64 -8.50
C THR A 18 -9.67 -4.28 -9.99
N TYR A 19 -10.73 -4.57 -10.78
CA TYR A 19 -10.79 -4.13 -12.18
C TYR A 19 -10.64 -2.62 -12.33
N THR A 20 -11.17 -1.83 -11.40
CA THR A 20 -11.27 -0.36 -11.54
C THR A 20 -10.45 0.43 -10.53
N ARG A 21 -9.75 -0.25 -9.61
CA ARG A 21 -8.97 0.37 -8.53
C ARG A 21 -7.90 -0.56 -7.94
N PRO A 22 -6.87 -0.03 -7.26
CA PRO A 22 -5.97 -0.81 -6.43
C PRO A 22 -6.68 -1.52 -5.27
N ILE A 23 -6.07 -2.55 -4.70
CA ILE A 23 -6.53 -3.16 -3.44
C ILE A 23 -6.59 -2.11 -2.33
N GLY A 24 -5.60 -1.21 -2.26
CA GLY A 24 -5.57 -0.17 -1.23
C GLY A 24 -6.80 0.77 -1.25
N GLU A 25 -7.50 0.86 -2.39
CA GLU A 25 -8.72 1.67 -2.55
C GLU A 25 -10.02 0.92 -2.21
N ILE A 26 -9.91 -0.34 -1.75
CA ILE A 26 -11.04 -1.11 -1.25
C ILE A 26 -11.36 -0.65 0.18
N ARG A 27 -12.66 -0.47 0.46
CA ARG A 27 -13.16 -0.11 1.80
C ARG A 27 -13.24 -1.33 2.69
N VAL A 28 -12.73 -1.19 3.92
CA VAL A 28 -12.85 -2.17 5.01
C VAL A 28 -13.46 -1.43 6.20
N GLY A 29 -14.78 -1.52 6.30
CA GLY A 29 -15.59 -0.65 7.15
C GLY A 29 -15.81 0.72 6.48
N ILE A 30 -15.67 1.80 7.25
CA ILE A 30 -15.86 3.17 6.77
C ILE A 30 -14.67 3.64 5.91
N THR A 31 -13.45 3.23 6.27
CA THR A 31 -12.21 3.65 5.61
C THR A 31 -11.69 2.64 4.61
N THR A 32 -10.96 3.12 3.60
CA THR A 32 -10.14 2.32 2.69
C THR A 32 -8.87 1.83 3.37
N ILE A 33 -8.25 0.80 2.80
CA ILE A 33 -6.95 0.31 3.30
C ILE A 33 -5.89 1.40 3.20
N ARG A 34 -5.87 2.18 2.10
CA ARG A 34 -5.02 3.37 1.94
C ARG A 34 -5.23 4.35 3.08
N GLU A 35 -6.48 4.73 3.37
CA GLU A 35 -6.76 5.69 4.44
C GLU A 35 -6.24 5.20 5.80
N LYS A 36 -6.34 3.89 6.09
CA LYS A 36 -5.76 3.32 7.32
C LYS A 36 -4.23 3.49 7.36
N TRP A 37 -3.55 3.24 6.23
CA TRP A 37 -2.10 3.45 6.11
C TRP A 37 -1.73 4.93 6.26
N GLU A 38 -2.42 5.84 5.55
CA GLU A 38 -2.15 7.28 5.62
C GLU A 38 -2.39 7.85 7.01
N LEU A 39 -3.42 7.37 7.73
CA LEU A 39 -3.72 7.77 9.10
C LEU A 39 -2.60 7.37 10.08
N LEU A 40 -2.13 6.12 10.01
CA LEU A 40 -1.11 5.63 10.93
C LEU A 40 0.30 6.14 10.60
N LEU A 41 0.64 6.25 9.31
CA LEU A 41 1.93 6.79 8.87
C LEU A 41 2.01 8.31 8.87
N LYS A 42 0.85 9.00 8.98
CA LYS A 42 0.73 10.48 8.89
C LYS A 42 1.35 11.06 7.61
N THR A 43 1.28 10.31 6.51
CA THR A 43 1.80 10.71 5.21
C THR A 43 0.95 10.11 4.08
N ARG A 44 1.07 10.65 2.88
CA ARG A 44 0.43 10.10 1.69
C ARG A 44 1.19 8.87 1.19
N VAL A 45 0.47 7.98 0.53
CA VAL A 45 1.03 6.81 -0.14
C VAL A 45 0.73 6.86 -1.63
N SER A 46 1.57 6.24 -2.44
CA SER A 46 1.31 6.05 -3.87
C SER A 46 1.08 4.57 -4.18
N PHE A 47 0.77 4.25 -5.44
CA PHE A 47 0.35 2.91 -5.83
C PHE A 47 1.25 2.29 -6.90
N LEU A 48 1.68 1.06 -6.67
CA LEU A 48 2.26 0.20 -7.70
C LEU A 48 1.18 -0.78 -8.18
N THR A 49 0.50 -0.40 -9.27
CA THR A 49 -0.65 -1.11 -9.85
C THR A 49 -0.50 -1.31 -11.36
N GLN A 50 -1.48 -1.97 -11.96
CA GLN A 50 -1.58 -2.19 -13.41
C GLN A 50 -1.50 -0.87 -14.19
N GLU A 51 -0.86 -0.89 -15.35
CA GLU A 51 -0.59 0.30 -16.17
C GLU A 51 -1.85 1.14 -16.44
N TYR A 52 -2.97 0.48 -16.74
CA TYR A 52 -4.23 1.17 -17.02
C TYR A 52 -4.83 1.89 -15.79
N LEU A 53 -4.44 1.50 -14.57
CA LEU A 53 -4.82 2.18 -13.33
C LEU A 53 -3.84 3.29 -12.95
N GLN A 54 -2.59 3.23 -13.40
CA GLN A 54 -1.54 4.20 -13.06
C GLN A 54 -1.88 5.62 -13.51
N GLN A 55 -2.68 5.79 -14.56
CA GLN A 55 -3.17 7.12 -14.97
C GLN A 55 -3.98 7.81 -13.86
N LYS A 56 -4.78 7.04 -13.10
CA LYS A 56 -5.61 7.55 -12.01
C LYS A 56 -4.92 7.44 -10.65
N TYR A 57 -4.09 6.43 -10.47
CA TYR A 57 -3.41 6.09 -9.22
C TYR A 57 -1.90 6.10 -9.43
N PRO A 58 -1.28 7.28 -9.59
CA PRO A 58 0.10 7.37 -10.02
C PRO A 58 1.07 6.84 -8.96
N LEU A 59 2.08 6.12 -9.44
CA LEU A 59 3.27 5.75 -8.68
C LEU A 59 4.16 6.97 -8.46
N VAL A 60 4.58 7.20 -7.21
CA VAL A 60 5.57 8.21 -6.85
C VAL A 60 6.77 7.50 -6.24
N VAL A 61 7.95 7.68 -6.83
CA VAL A 61 9.21 7.07 -6.39
C VAL A 61 10.17 8.17 -5.93
N ASN A 62 10.77 7.99 -4.77
CA ASN A 62 11.78 8.87 -4.19
C ASN A 62 13.07 8.08 -3.87
N ASP A 63 14.08 8.69 -3.24
CA ASP A 63 15.34 8.00 -2.92
C ASP A 63 15.21 6.91 -1.85
N ASN A 64 14.19 7.02 -0.98
CA ASN A 64 13.95 6.07 0.11
C ASN A 64 12.48 5.63 0.12
N ASN A 65 12.22 4.47 -0.50
CA ASN A 65 10.89 3.90 -0.62
C ASN A 65 10.74 2.64 0.21
N ILE A 66 9.62 2.53 0.91
CA ILE A 66 9.12 1.26 1.45
C ILE A 66 7.94 0.82 0.58
N VAL A 67 8.06 -0.39 0.03
CA VAL A 67 6.99 -1.05 -0.72
C VAL A 67 6.24 -1.97 0.23
N ILE A 68 4.92 -1.79 0.29
CA ILE A 68 4.05 -2.50 1.23
C ILE A 68 2.97 -3.22 0.42
N GLU A 69 2.67 -4.48 0.78
CA GLU A 69 1.57 -5.20 0.15
C GLU A 69 0.21 -4.60 0.55
N SER A 70 -0.55 -4.13 -0.44
CA SER A 70 -1.83 -3.42 -0.26
C SER A 70 -2.90 -4.24 0.45
N SER A 71 -2.80 -5.57 0.47
CA SER A 71 -3.78 -6.45 1.14
C SER A 71 -3.63 -6.47 2.65
N ILE A 72 -2.54 -5.91 3.20
CA ILE A 72 -2.29 -5.88 4.64
C ILE A 72 -3.03 -4.70 5.27
N ILE A 73 -3.75 -4.99 6.36
CA ILE A 73 -4.35 -3.96 7.22
C ILE A 73 -3.29 -3.51 8.24
N PRO A 74 -2.95 -2.22 8.30
CA PRO A 74 -1.89 -1.75 9.18
C PRO A 74 -2.30 -1.79 10.65
N THR A 75 -1.34 -2.12 11.51
CA THR A 75 -1.43 -2.03 12.98
C THR A 75 -0.32 -1.13 13.51
N GLU A 76 -0.45 -0.60 14.72
CA GLU A 76 0.59 0.24 15.31
C GLU A 76 1.92 -0.50 15.51
N GLU A 77 1.89 -1.80 15.83
CA GLU A 77 3.11 -2.60 15.93
C GLU A 77 3.82 -2.71 14.59
N LEU A 78 3.08 -3.01 13.52
CA LEU A 78 3.63 -3.11 12.18
C LEU A 78 4.26 -1.79 11.72
N ILE A 79 3.64 -0.65 12.02
CA ILE A 79 4.24 0.65 11.71
C ILE A 79 5.57 0.84 12.44
N LYS A 80 5.66 0.46 13.72
CA LYS A 80 6.91 0.57 14.48
C LYS A 80 8.02 -0.27 13.84
N GLU A 81 7.71 -1.50 13.44
CA GLU A 81 8.67 -2.38 12.76
C GLU A 81 9.11 -1.80 11.41
N ILE A 82 8.17 -1.32 10.59
CA ILE A 82 8.45 -0.71 9.29
C ILE A 82 9.36 0.53 9.44
N LEU A 83 9.13 1.36 10.46
CA LEU A 83 9.94 2.56 10.70
C LEU A 83 11.33 2.24 11.28
N ALA A 84 11.53 1.04 11.82
CA ALA A 84 12.80 0.56 12.34
C ALA A 84 13.68 -0.15 11.28
N LEU A 85 13.13 -0.40 10.07
CA LEU A 85 13.88 -1.05 8.99
C LEU A 85 15.09 -0.23 8.55
N ASN A 86 16.21 -0.92 8.37
CA ASN A 86 17.37 -0.38 7.69
C ASN A 86 17.23 -0.53 6.17
N LYS A 87 18.15 0.11 5.46
CA LYS A 87 18.24 -0.03 4.00
C LYS A 87 18.44 -1.52 3.65
N ASP A 88 17.73 -1.96 2.62
CA ASP A 88 17.80 -3.32 2.05
C ASP A 88 17.26 -4.43 2.99
N GLU A 89 16.54 -4.07 4.06
CA GLU A 89 15.81 -5.02 4.91
C GLU A 89 14.34 -5.18 4.47
N MET A 90 13.75 -6.32 4.83
CA MET A 90 12.35 -6.63 4.56
C MET A 90 11.75 -7.39 5.76
N LEU A 91 10.50 -7.07 6.08
CA LEU A 91 9.69 -7.85 7.02
C LEU A 91 9.07 -9.04 6.27
N THR A 92 9.18 -10.23 6.85
CA THR A 92 8.58 -11.46 6.33
C THR A 92 7.62 -12.03 7.36
N SER A 93 6.46 -12.50 6.91
CA SER A 93 5.51 -13.29 7.73
C SER A 93 5.85 -14.78 7.70
#